data_AF-A0A239C0U0-F1
#
_entry.id   AF-A0A239C0U0-F1
#
_cell.length_a   1.000
_cell.length_b   1.000
_cell.length_c   1.000
_cell.angle_alpha   90.00
_cell.angle_beta   90.00
_cell.angle_gamma   90.00
#
_symmetry.space_group_name_H-M   'P 1'
#
loop_
_entity.id
_entity.type
_entity.pdbx_description
1 polymer ?
#
loop_
_entity_poly.entity_id
_entity_poly.type
_entity_poly.pdbx_seq_one_letter_code
_entity_poly.pdbx_strand_id
1 'polypeptide(L)'
;MFASCVAFLAACGNSESEYADVYDREAAETEAVEEVTPIQTEDADAVATPSDVAQEQNYEEGKKLIALSDCLTCHQENQKLVGPSYAEVAGKYEFNEENVTLLANKIIQGGKGVWGEIPMTPHPDLNEEEAKAMARYILALKK
;
A
#
# COMPACT_ATOMS: atom_id res chain seq x y z
N MET A 1 34.56 17.32 -61.09
CA MET A 1 33.98 15.97 -60.97
C MET A 1 33.02 15.99 -59.79
N PHE A 2 31.76 15.71 -60.07
CA PHE A 2 30.64 15.69 -59.13
C PHE A 2 30.72 14.50 -58.17
N ALA A 3 30.28 14.70 -56.93
CA ALA A 3 29.42 13.81 -56.12
C ALA A 3 29.48 14.30 -54.66
N SER A 4 28.42 14.93 -54.14
CA SER A 4 27.25 14.26 -53.56
C SER A 4 27.55 13.62 -52.20
N CYS A 5 27.09 14.26 -51.12
CA CYS A 5 25.99 13.74 -50.31
C CYS A 5 25.69 14.70 -49.16
N VAL A 6 24.43 15.11 -49.10
CA VAL A 6 23.80 15.85 -48.01
C VAL A 6 23.53 14.87 -46.87
N ALA A 7 23.81 15.26 -45.63
CA ALA A 7 23.09 14.74 -44.46
C ALA A 7 23.01 15.83 -43.38
N PHE A 8 21.82 16.39 -43.25
CA PHE A 8 21.37 17.20 -42.12
C PHE A 8 20.81 16.22 -41.09
N LEU A 9 21.35 16.18 -39.88
CA LEU A 9 20.65 15.60 -38.72
C LEU A 9 20.83 16.51 -37.52
N ALA A 10 19.71 17.09 -37.13
CA ALA A 10 19.54 17.81 -35.88
C ALA A 10 19.16 16.84 -34.76
N ALA A 11 19.48 17.27 -33.54
CA ALA A 11 18.71 17.11 -32.30
C ALA A 11 19.16 16.07 -31.24
N CYS A 12 19.14 16.60 -30.02
CA CYS A 12 18.84 16.01 -28.70
C CYS A 12 19.93 15.23 -27.96
N GLY A 13 20.13 15.66 -26.71
CA GLY A 13 21.10 15.15 -25.76
C GLY A 13 20.63 13.95 -24.95
N ASN A 14 21.54 13.46 -24.10
CA ASN A 14 21.32 13.12 -22.71
C ASN A 14 22.69 12.77 -22.11
N SER A 15 22.97 13.29 -20.92
CA SER A 15 24.21 13.12 -20.17
C SER A 15 24.34 11.70 -19.60
N GLU A 16 25.49 11.07 -19.82
CA GLU A 16 25.95 9.90 -19.09
C GLU A 16 26.64 10.34 -17.80
N SER A 17 26.21 9.83 -16.64
CA SER A 17 26.99 9.79 -15.39
C SER A 17 26.44 8.64 -14.56
N GLU A 18 27.06 7.46 -14.65
CA GLU A 18 28.16 7.02 -13.78
C GLU A 18 27.67 6.69 -12.37
N TYR A 19 27.54 5.39 -12.20
CA TYR A 19 27.26 4.60 -11.01
C TYR A 19 28.56 4.45 -10.23
N ALA A 20 28.61 4.97 -9.00
CA ALA A 20 29.40 4.50 -7.86
C ALA A 20 29.71 5.69 -6.94
N ASP A 21 28.96 5.84 -5.85
CA ASP A 21 29.51 6.27 -4.57
C ASP A 21 28.45 6.14 -3.48
N VAL A 22 28.88 6.09 -2.22
CA VAL A 22 28.08 5.94 -0.98
C VAL A 22 27.83 4.49 -0.54
N TYR A 23 28.91 3.73 -0.37
CA TYR A 23 29.05 2.82 0.76
C TYR A 23 30.38 3.15 1.46
N ASP A 24 30.31 3.98 2.51
CA ASP A 24 31.12 3.95 3.73
C ASP A 24 31.11 5.33 4.40
N ARG A 25 30.44 5.44 5.55
CA ARG A 25 31.03 6.08 6.72
C ARG A 25 30.33 5.69 8.03
N GLU A 26 31.02 4.79 8.71
CA GLU A 26 31.24 4.70 10.16
C GLU A 26 30.05 4.53 11.12
N ALA A 27 30.08 3.35 11.75
CA ALA A 27 29.54 3.08 13.08
C ALA A 27 30.39 3.74 14.18
N ALA A 28 29.70 4.32 15.17
CA ALA A 28 30.05 4.54 16.58
C ALA A 28 29.18 5.70 17.09
N GLU A 29 28.56 5.77 18.27
CA GLU A 29 28.33 4.93 19.44
C GLU A 29 27.43 5.83 20.36
N THR A 30 26.76 5.24 21.35
CA THR A 30 26.26 5.86 22.61
C THR A 30 24.97 6.70 22.62
N GLU A 31 23.99 6.13 23.34
CA GLU A 31 23.25 6.66 24.51
C GLU A 31 22.72 8.12 24.58
N ALA A 32 21.39 8.18 24.71
CA ALA A 32 20.60 8.87 25.74
C ALA A 32 20.23 10.37 25.61
N VAL A 33 18.92 10.59 25.83
CA VAL A 33 18.17 11.75 26.35
C VAL A 33 18.31 13.12 25.66
N GLU A 34 17.19 13.70 25.21
CA GLU A 34 16.40 14.63 26.03
C GLU A 34 15.14 15.12 25.29
N GLU A 35 14.07 15.24 26.07
CA GLU A 35 12.83 16.01 25.91
C GLU A 35 12.91 17.25 24.99
N VAL A 36 12.00 17.33 24.01
CA VAL A 36 11.51 18.62 23.51
C VAL A 36 10.00 18.50 23.25
N THR A 37 9.20 19.11 24.12
CA THR A 37 7.85 19.59 23.81
C THR A 37 7.90 21.12 23.70
N PRO A 38 6.86 21.82 23.20
CA PRO A 38 5.84 21.47 22.22
C PRO A 38 5.80 22.49 21.05
N ILE A 39 5.19 22.14 19.93
CA ILE A 39 4.67 23.15 18.98
C ILE A 39 3.14 23.06 19.03
N GLN A 40 2.52 24.10 19.59
CA GLN A 40 1.09 24.39 19.45
C GLN A 40 0.88 25.27 18.21
N THR A 41 -0.16 24.97 17.43
CA THR A 41 -1.26 25.86 16.99
C THR A 41 -2.17 24.97 16.12
N GLU A 42 -3.23 24.36 16.68
CA GLU A 42 -4.65 24.81 16.65
C GLU A 42 -5.20 24.93 15.21
N ASP A 43 -6.02 23.98 14.72
CA ASP A 43 -7.49 24.04 14.84
C ASP A 43 -8.18 22.67 14.58
N ALA A 44 -9.32 22.45 15.25
CA ALA A 44 -10.31 21.35 15.12
C ALA A 44 -10.05 19.98 15.81
N ASP A 45 -9.96 20.05 17.14
CA ASP A 45 -10.56 19.17 18.16
C ASP A 45 -11.17 17.81 17.73
N ALA A 46 -10.30 16.79 17.66
CA ALA A 46 -10.57 15.47 18.23
C ALA A 46 -9.22 14.91 18.68
N VAL A 47 -8.98 14.85 20.00
CA VAL A 47 -7.84 14.13 20.54
C VAL A 47 -8.06 12.65 20.22
N ALA A 48 -7.48 12.21 19.10
CA ALA A 48 -7.37 10.80 18.75
C ALA A 48 -6.83 10.07 19.97
N THR A 49 -7.64 9.18 20.53
CA THR A 49 -7.20 8.31 21.62
C THR A 49 -6.04 7.45 21.10
N PRO A 50 -5.19 6.87 21.97
CA PRO A 50 -4.15 5.94 21.52
C PRO A 50 -4.69 4.79 20.64
N SER A 51 -5.99 4.46 20.78
CA SER A 51 -6.70 3.51 19.93
C SER A 51 -6.93 4.03 18.50
N ASP A 52 -7.22 5.32 18.34
CA ASP A 52 -7.51 5.93 17.04
C ASP A 52 -6.22 6.09 16.21
N VAL A 53 -5.11 6.45 16.87
CA VAL A 53 -3.78 6.49 16.22
C VAL A 53 -3.33 5.10 15.79
N ALA A 54 -3.50 4.09 16.65
CA ALA A 54 -3.18 2.72 16.31
C ALA A 54 -4.07 2.18 15.17
N GLN A 55 -5.34 2.58 15.09
CA GLN A 55 -6.22 2.21 13.99
C GLN A 55 -5.79 2.85 12.67
N GLU A 56 -5.50 4.14 12.65
CA GLU A 56 -5.02 4.83 11.45
C GLU A 56 -3.71 4.23 10.92
N GLN A 57 -2.76 3.92 11.82
CA GLN A 57 -1.51 3.25 11.46
C GLN A 57 -1.75 1.87 10.83
N ASN A 58 -2.72 1.11 11.34
CA ASN A 58 -3.09 -0.19 10.77
C ASN A 58 -3.75 -0.05 9.39
N TYR A 59 -4.47 1.04 9.13
CA TYR A 59 -5.11 1.28 7.83
C TYR A 59 -4.09 1.65 6.76
N GLU A 60 -3.16 2.55 7.09
CA GLU A 60 -2.09 2.93 6.17
C GLU A 60 -1.14 1.76 5.87
N GLU A 61 -0.84 0.92 6.86
CA GLU A 61 -0.05 -0.29 6.60
C GLU A 61 -0.81 -1.27 5.69
N GLY A 62 -2.10 -1.52 5.95
CA GLY A 62 -2.93 -2.39 5.10
C GLY A 62 -2.98 -1.89 3.64
N LYS A 63 -3.15 -0.58 3.46
CA LYS A 63 -3.13 0.07 2.14
C LYS A 63 -1.80 -0.10 1.42
N LYS A 64 -0.69 0.10 2.14
CA LYS A 64 0.66 -0.06 1.61
C LYS A 64 0.94 -1.49 1.21
N LEU A 65 0.57 -2.47 2.04
CA LEU A 65 0.74 -3.88 1.73
C LEU A 65 -0.05 -4.27 0.47
N ILE A 66 -1.28 -3.80 0.32
CA ILE A 66 -2.08 -3.99 -0.91
C ILE A 66 -1.36 -3.40 -2.13
N ALA A 67 -0.81 -2.19 -2.00
CA ALA A 67 -0.12 -1.51 -3.11
C ALA A 67 1.21 -2.19 -3.51
N LEU A 68 1.88 -2.87 -2.57
CA LEU A 68 3.11 -3.62 -2.81
C LEU A 68 2.86 -5.06 -3.29
N SER A 69 1.61 -5.51 -3.25
CA SER A 69 1.20 -6.86 -3.66
C SER A 69 0.54 -6.85 -5.04
N ASP A 70 0.13 -8.02 -5.51
CA ASP A 70 -0.55 -8.23 -6.79
C ASP A 70 -2.06 -7.94 -6.76
N CYS A 71 -2.61 -7.52 -5.60
CA CYS A 71 -4.04 -7.34 -5.36
C CYS A 71 -4.72 -6.42 -6.38
N LEU A 72 -4.03 -5.36 -6.80
CA LEU A 72 -4.53 -4.34 -7.74
C LEU A 72 -4.71 -4.86 -9.18
N THR A 73 -4.22 -6.07 -9.48
CA THR A 73 -4.47 -6.75 -10.76
C THR A 73 -5.94 -7.15 -10.90
N CYS A 74 -6.59 -7.49 -9.78
CA CYS A 74 -7.94 -8.06 -9.76
C CYS A 74 -8.96 -7.19 -9.02
N HIS A 75 -8.51 -6.29 -8.16
CA HIS A 75 -9.35 -5.44 -7.33
C HIS A 75 -9.01 -3.97 -7.54
N GLN A 76 -10.01 -3.11 -7.31
CA GLN A 76 -9.84 -1.66 -7.21
C GLN A 76 -10.68 -1.15 -6.05
N GLU A 77 -10.38 0.06 -5.55
CA GLU A 77 -11.13 0.63 -4.44
C GLU A 77 -12.63 0.79 -4.75
N ASN A 78 -12.97 1.36 -5.91
CA ASN A 78 -14.33 1.80 -6.22
C ASN A 78 -14.93 1.18 -7.49
N GLN A 79 -14.20 0.29 -8.18
CA GLN A 79 -14.65 -0.31 -9.43
C GLN A 79 -14.46 -1.83 -9.41
N LYS A 80 -15.50 -2.57 -9.83
CA LYS A 80 -15.40 -4.00 -10.04
C LYS A 80 -14.51 -4.29 -11.26
N LEU A 81 -13.56 -5.21 -11.10
CA LEU A 81 -12.74 -5.75 -12.20
C LEU A 81 -12.97 -7.26 -12.31
N VAL A 82 -11.96 -8.08 -11.98
CA VAL A 82 -12.07 -9.53 -11.88
C VAL A 82 -12.75 -9.90 -10.55
N GLY A 83 -12.26 -9.32 -9.45
CA GLY A 83 -12.86 -9.38 -8.13
C GLY A 83 -13.80 -8.20 -7.86
N PRO A 84 -14.53 -8.24 -6.73
CA PRO A 84 -15.30 -7.09 -6.26
C PRO A 84 -14.39 -5.89 -5.99
N SER A 85 -14.94 -4.69 -6.07
CA SER A 85 -14.27 -3.50 -5.53
C SER A 85 -14.12 -3.61 -4.00
N TYR A 86 -13.11 -2.97 -3.44
CA TYR A 86 -12.96 -2.93 -1.98
C TYR A 86 -14.17 -2.25 -1.30
N ALA A 87 -14.76 -1.23 -1.94
CA ALA A 87 -16.00 -0.61 -1.48
C ALA A 87 -17.19 -1.60 -1.45
N GLU A 88 -17.31 -2.51 -2.43
CA GLU A 88 -18.35 -3.57 -2.38
C GLU A 88 -18.11 -4.53 -1.21
N VAL A 89 -16.85 -4.89 -0.94
CA VAL A 89 -16.49 -5.73 0.22
C VAL A 89 -16.86 -5.01 1.52
N ALA A 90 -16.48 -3.74 1.67
CA ALA A 90 -16.80 -2.90 2.83
C ALA A 90 -18.32 -2.70 3.00
N GLY A 91 -19.06 -2.61 1.90
CA GLY A 91 -20.52 -2.52 1.93
C GLY A 91 -21.21 -3.83 2.33
N LYS A 92 -20.59 -4.99 2.07
CA LYS A 92 -21.16 -6.32 2.38
C LYS A 92 -20.89 -6.77 3.81
N TYR A 93 -19.73 -6.44 4.37
CA TYR A 93 -19.28 -6.91 5.68
C TYR A 93 -19.22 -5.75 6.68
N GLU A 94 -19.76 -5.94 7.87
CA GLU A 94 -19.62 -4.97 8.96
C GLU A 94 -18.16 -4.90 9.43
N PHE A 95 -17.70 -3.70 9.82
CA PHE A 95 -16.37 -3.56 10.38
C PHE A 95 -16.36 -4.07 11.83
N ASN A 96 -15.92 -5.31 12.01
CA ASN A 96 -15.64 -5.94 13.31
C ASN A 96 -14.52 -6.99 13.19
N GLU A 97 -13.94 -7.42 14.32
CA GLU A 97 -12.81 -8.35 14.33
C GLU A 97 -13.12 -9.74 13.77
N GLU A 98 -14.39 -10.18 13.83
CA GLU A 98 -14.83 -11.44 13.21
C GLU A 98 -14.69 -11.35 11.67
N ASN A 99 -15.19 -10.28 11.06
CA ASN A 99 -15.09 -10.06 9.63
C ASN A 99 -13.65 -9.76 9.18
N VAL A 100 -12.86 -9.05 9.99
CA VAL A 100 -11.42 -8.86 9.74
C VAL A 100 -10.72 -10.22 9.66
N THR A 101 -10.97 -11.11 10.63
CA THR A 101 -10.36 -12.45 10.65
C THR A 101 -10.88 -13.33 9.51
N LEU A 102 -12.17 -13.25 9.19
CA LEU A 102 -12.76 -13.98 8.08
C LEU A 102 -12.16 -13.56 6.73
N LEU A 103 -12.03 -12.26 6.49
CA LEU A 103 -11.47 -11.73 5.24
C LEU A 103 -9.97 -11.99 5.14
N ALA A 104 -9.21 -11.84 6.23
CA ALA A 104 -7.80 -12.20 6.27
C ALA A 104 -7.57 -13.67 5.87
N ASN A 105 -8.38 -14.58 6.41
CA ASN A 105 -8.35 -15.99 6.02
C ASN A 105 -8.69 -16.22 4.55
N LYS A 106 -9.64 -15.46 3.99
CA LYS A 106 -9.94 -15.52 2.55
C LYS A 106 -8.79 -15.01 1.70
N ILE A 107 -8.11 -13.94 2.10
CA ILE A 107 -6.93 -13.41 1.40
C ILE A 107 -5.84 -14.48 1.32
N ILE A 108 -5.50 -15.10 2.45
CA ILE A 108 -4.43 -16.11 2.52
C ILE A 108 -4.81 -17.39 1.76
N GLN A 109 -6.03 -17.91 1.98
CA GLN A 109 -6.43 -19.22 1.47
C GLN A 109 -7.10 -19.18 0.08
N GLY A 110 -7.42 -17.98 -0.41
CA GLY A 110 -8.26 -17.80 -1.59
C GLY A 110 -9.73 -18.16 -1.31
N GLY A 111 -10.54 -18.16 -2.37
CA GLY A 111 -11.94 -18.54 -2.24
C GLY A 111 -12.76 -18.35 -3.51
N LYS A 112 -13.98 -18.90 -3.53
CA LYS A 112 -14.94 -18.77 -4.64
C LYS A 112 -16.38 -18.77 -4.13
N GLY A 113 -17.33 -18.36 -4.97
CA GLY A 113 -18.78 -18.49 -4.74
C GLY A 113 -19.46 -17.28 -4.09
N VAL A 114 -18.76 -16.48 -3.28
CA VAL A 114 -19.36 -15.29 -2.64
C VAL A 114 -19.60 -14.17 -3.66
N TRP A 115 -18.70 -14.02 -4.62
CA TRP A 115 -18.68 -12.91 -5.59
C TRP A 115 -18.82 -13.37 -7.05
N GLY A 116 -18.99 -14.67 -7.26
CA GLY A 116 -19.08 -15.32 -8.56
C GLY A 116 -18.31 -16.64 -8.63
N GLU A 117 -18.23 -17.18 -9.84
CA GLU A 117 -17.57 -18.46 -10.15
C GLU A 117 -16.05 -18.34 -10.26
N ILE A 118 -15.53 -17.15 -10.55
CA ILE A 118 -14.08 -16.90 -10.66
C ILE A 118 -13.47 -16.95 -9.25
N PRO A 119 -12.51 -17.86 -8.98
CA PRO A 119 -11.86 -17.94 -7.69
C PRO A 119 -10.83 -16.81 -7.51
N MET A 120 -10.71 -16.30 -6.28
CA MET A 120 -9.54 -15.55 -5.85
C MET A 120 -8.41 -16.54 -5.54
N THR A 121 -7.23 -16.33 -6.10
CA THR A 121 -6.03 -17.13 -5.84
C THR A 121 -5.58 -16.99 -4.39
N PRO A 122 -5.01 -18.05 -3.77
CA PRO A 122 -4.41 -17.94 -2.43
C PRO A 122 -3.17 -17.02 -2.43
N HIS A 123 -2.94 -16.34 -1.31
CA HIS A 123 -1.74 -15.53 -1.05
C HIS A 123 -1.03 -16.08 0.20
N PRO A 124 -0.40 -17.27 0.12
CA PRO A 124 0.16 -17.98 1.28
C PRO A 124 1.42 -17.32 1.87
N ASP A 125 2.01 -16.38 1.14
CA ASP A 125 3.20 -15.64 1.59
C ASP A 125 2.86 -14.53 2.60
N LEU A 126 1.57 -14.16 2.70
CA LEU A 126 1.09 -13.23 3.71
C LEU A 126 0.89 -13.95 5.04
N ASN A 127 1.40 -13.35 6.10
CA ASN A 127 1.06 -13.78 7.45
C ASN A 127 -0.32 -13.23 7.87
N GLU A 128 -0.85 -13.76 8.99
CA GLU A 128 -2.18 -13.39 9.47
C GLU A 128 -2.30 -11.90 9.83
N GLU A 129 -1.26 -11.29 10.41
CA GLU A 129 -1.30 -9.89 10.81
C GLU A 129 -1.33 -8.95 9.61
N GLU A 130 -0.51 -9.23 8.60
CA GLU A 130 -0.51 -8.52 7.31
C GLU A 130 -1.88 -8.60 6.63
N ALA A 131 -2.43 -9.82 6.51
CA ALA A 131 -3.74 -10.01 5.90
C ALA A 131 -4.86 -9.33 6.70
N LYS A 132 -4.76 -9.27 8.03
CA LYS A 132 -5.70 -8.51 8.87
C LYS A 132 -5.56 -7.01 8.68
N ALA A 133 -4.34 -6.47 8.55
CA ALA A 133 -4.14 -5.05 8.25
C ALA A 133 -4.79 -4.68 6.91
N MET A 134 -4.56 -5.48 5.86
CA MET A 134 -5.24 -5.31 4.56
C MET A 134 -6.77 -5.38 4.68
N ALA A 135 -7.31 -6.36 5.42
CA ALA A 135 -8.74 -6.50 5.62
C ALA A 135 -9.35 -5.30 6.38
N ARG A 136 -8.66 -4.79 7.39
CA ARG A 136 -9.09 -3.58 8.13
C ARG A 136 -9.13 -2.36 7.21
N TYR A 137 -8.10 -2.16 6.40
CA TYR A 137 -8.12 -1.10 5.38
C TYR A 137 -9.33 -1.22 4.46
N ILE A 138 -9.57 -2.42 3.89
CA ILE A 138 -10.70 -2.67 3.00
C ILE A 138 -12.03 -2.33 3.67
N LEU A 139 -12.25 -2.79 4.92
CA LEU A 139 -13.50 -2.55 5.65
C LEU A 139 -13.67 -1.08 6.06
N ALA A 140 -12.58 -0.34 6.25
CA ALA A 140 -12.61 1.09 6.54
C ALA A 140 -13.11 1.94 5.36
N LEU A 141 -13.13 1.40 4.13
CA LEU A 141 -13.64 2.08 2.94
C LEU A 141 -15.18 2.14 2.87
N LYS A 142 -15.89 1.68 3.91
CA LYS A 142 -17.35 1.76 4.00
C LYS A 142 -17.78 3.23 4.04
N LYS A 143 -18.65 3.62 3.11
CA LYS A 143 -19.27 4.96 3.04
C LYS A 143 -20.53 5.03 3.88
#